data_AF-A0A1V6CM27-F1
#
_entry.id   AF-A0A1V6CM27-F1
#
_cell.length_a   1.000
_cell.length_b   1.000
_cell.length_c   1.000
_cell.angle_alpha   90.00
_cell.angle_beta   90.00
_cell.angle_gamma   90.00
#
_symmetry.space_group_name_H-M   'P 1'
#
loop_
_entity.id
_entity.type
_entity.pdbx_description
1 polymer ?
#
loop_
_entity_poly.entity_id
_entity_poly.type
_entity_poly.pdbx_seq_one_letter_code
_entity_poly.pdbx_strand_id
1 'polypeptide(L)'
;MKDNLKIASKLLSDFNSFTDKRSTTFLTQSDRMFNNILQWHFDVWKKEHEYLGQDKKFEERNIYGELLRTIDSIFRQIEIRALKERESYSFFKELESHVEKYKNESISSYSYVKHLFYVFYQVFFENIRDAPDRLDIWDHYFPDKWKVTKSNLQSSENIISGISSDNFWDWASRRIEQRSKEIDFPLDEVSRNLFPEVDPILWARILIFIMAPSYGEDRMSSVIKRPWNFGFMSRVKVYSGSQEAEIREGYKSEERNTFDLAYFLFKRQFSKINLENYIKSLENLSYPKESEEEHKRLGLLSLFTRMLDFVKDIETSNLD
;
A
#
# COMPACT_ATOMS: atom_id res chain seq x y z
N MET A 1 20.51 -29.57 -19.02
CA MET A 1 19.87 -28.57 -18.11
C MET A 1 19.77 -27.19 -18.77
N LYS A 2 20.89 -26.63 -19.26
CA LYS A 2 20.91 -25.33 -19.96
C LYS A 2 19.95 -25.25 -21.16
N ASP A 3 19.84 -26.32 -21.95
CA ASP A 3 18.92 -26.36 -23.10
C ASP A 3 17.44 -26.37 -22.69
N ASN A 4 17.08 -27.07 -21.61
CA ASN A 4 15.71 -27.06 -21.08
C ASN A 4 15.32 -25.66 -20.58
N LEU A 5 16.25 -24.94 -19.95
CA LEU A 5 15.99 -23.56 -19.49
C LEU A 5 15.81 -22.60 -20.66
N LYS A 6 16.60 -22.76 -21.74
CA LYS A 6 16.41 -21.98 -22.97
C LYS A 6 15.05 -22.27 -23.62
N ILE A 7 14.63 -23.54 -23.65
CA ILE A 7 13.30 -23.92 -24.17
C ILE A 7 12.21 -23.30 -23.30
N ALA A 8 12.31 -23.39 -21.97
CA ALA A 8 11.35 -22.79 -21.04
C ALA A 8 11.26 -21.27 -21.24
N SER A 9 12.40 -20.59 -21.38
CA SER A 9 12.46 -19.14 -21.63
C SER A 9 11.74 -18.78 -22.93
N LYS A 10 12.00 -19.52 -24.02
CA LYS A 10 11.29 -19.32 -25.28
C LYS A 10 9.78 -19.53 -25.14
N LEU A 11 9.35 -20.62 -24.49
CA LEU A 11 7.93 -20.92 -24.32
C LEU A 11 7.21 -19.88 -23.45
N LEU A 12 7.84 -19.38 -22.40
CA LEU A 12 7.29 -18.31 -21.56
C LEU A 12 7.25 -16.97 -22.30
N SER A 13 8.28 -16.66 -23.08
CA SER A 13 8.30 -15.46 -23.93
C SER A 13 7.20 -15.51 -24.98
N ASP A 14 7.05 -16.65 -25.66
CA ASP A 14 5.96 -16.90 -26.61
C ASP A 14 4.61 -16.77 -25.89
N PHE A 15 4.43 -17.39 -24.71
CA PHE A 15 3.22 -17.23 -23.91
C PHE A 15 2.91 -15.75 -23.60
N ASN A 16 3.90 -15.01 -23.11
CA ASN A 16 3.82 -13.60 -22.74
C ASN A 16 3.39 -12.73 -23.94
N SER A 17 3.95 -13.00 -25.13
CA SER A 17 3.63 -12.26 -26.35
C SER A 17 2.17 -12.43 -26.82
N PHE A 18 1.49 -13.48 -26.34
CA PHE A 18 0.11 -13.79 -26.68
C PHE A 18 -0.86 -13.65 -25.50
N THR A 19 -0.41 -13.22 -24.31
CA THR A 19 -1.26 -13.11 -23.11
C THR A 19 -2.51 -12.27 -23.39
N ASP A 20 -2.36 -11.13 -24.05
CA ASP A 20 -3.47 -10.19 -24.35
C ASP A 20 -4.52 -10.79 -25.29
N LYS A 21 -4.16 -11.83 -26.07
CA LYS A 21 -5.07 -12.51 -26.99
C LYS A 21 -5.78 -13.72 -26.35
N ARG A 22 -5.42 -14.08 -25.12
CA ARG A 22 -6.05 -15.19 -24.39
C ARG A 22 -7.35 -14.73 -23.73
N SER A 23 -8.24 -15.65 -23.41
CA SER A 23 -9.39 -15.33 -22.55
C SER A 23 -8.92 -15.02 -21.13
N THR A 24 -9.45 -13.99 -20.47
CA THR A 24 -9.13 -13.72 -19.05
C THR A 24 -9.63 -14.82 -18.16
N THR A 25 -10.81 -15.38 -18.43
CA THR A 25 -11.29 -16.61 -17.76
C THR A 25 -10.29 -17.75 -17.88
N PHE A 26 -9.58 -17.88 -19.02
CA PHE A 26 -8.50 -18.87 -19.11
C PHE A 26 -7.31 -18.53 -18.20
N LEU A 27 -6.96 -17.25 -18.12
CA LEU A 27 -5.85 -16.77 -17.32
C LEU A 27 -6.12 -16.78 -15.81
N THR A 28 -7.38 -16.67 -15.37
CA THR A 28 -7.76 -16.53 -13.94
C THR A 28 -8.57 -17.72 -13.40
N GLN A 29 -9.38 -18.41 -14.21
CA GLN A 29 -10.32 -19.45 -13.74
C GLN A 29 -10.02 -20.86 -14.27
N SER A 30 -9.70 -21.00 -15.57
CA SER A 30 -9.66 -22.33 -16.19
C SER A 30 -8.36 -23.08 -15.88
N ASP A 31 -8.49 -24.37 -15.55
CA ASP A 31 -7.41 -25.37 -15.58
C ASP A 31 -6.10 -24.98 -14.90
N ARG A 32 -6.20 -24.32 -13.75
CA ARG A 32 -5.03 -24.01 -12.89
C ARG A 32 -3.98 -23.12 -13.56
N MET A 33 -4.28 -22.42 -14.66
CA MET A 33 -3.24 -21.67 -15.37
C MET A 33 -2.58 -20.63 -14.49
N PHE A 34 -3.37 -19.83 -13.77
CA PHE A 34 -2.83 -18.86 -12.82
C PHE A 34 -2.01 -19.54 -11.71
N ASN A 35 -2.52 -20.63 -11.15
CA ASN A 35 -1.79 -21.43 -10.15
C ASN A 35 -0.47 -22.00 -10.68
N ASN A 36 -0.43 -22.42 -11.94
CA ASN A 36 0.80 -22.89 -12.58
C ASN A 36 1.78 -21.72 -12.74
N ILE A 37 1.31 -20.53 -13.11
CA ILE A 37 2.16 -19.34 -13.22
C ILE A 37 2.72 -18.95 -11.84
N LEU A 38 1.89 -18.94 -10.81
CA LEU A 38 2.32 -18.68 -9.43
C LEU A 38 3.31 -19.74 -8.93
N GLN A 39 3.07 -21.02 -9.26
CA GLN A 39 3.98 -22.11 -8.91
C GLN A 39 5.32 -21.99 -9.65
N TRP A 40 5.31 -21.70 -10.95
CA TRP A 40 6.53 -21.46 -11.72
C TRP A 40 7.28 -20.24 -11.21
N HIS A 41 6.56 -19.17 -10.86
CA HIS A 41 7.14 -18.00 -10.24
C HIS A 41 7.88 -18.38 -8.95
N PHE A 42 7.27 -19.17 -8.07
CA PHE A 42 7.92 -19.64 -6.85
C PHE A 42 9.17 -20.49 -7.15
N ASP A 43 9.04 -21.49 -8.02
CA ASP A 43 10.12 -22.44 -8.32
C ASP A 43 11.33 -21.73 -8.96
N VAL A 44 11.08 -20.78 -9.87
CA VAL A 44 12.12 -19.98 -10.52
C VAL A 44 12.77 -19.02 -9.54
N TRP A 45 11.98 -18.30 -8.74
CA TRP A 45 12.50 -17.44 -7.66
C TRP A 45 13.40 -18.23 -6.71
N LYS A 46 12.95 -19.41 -6.29
CA LYS A 46 13.67 -20.28 -5.38
C LYS A 46 15.02 -20.69 -5.96
N LYS A 47 15.05 -21.12 -7.23
CA LYS A 47 16.27 -21.53 -7.93
C LYS A 47 17.25 -20.38 -8.17
N GLU A 48 16.76 -19.20 -8.52
CA GLU A 48 17.61 -18.01 -8.66
C GLU A 48 18.32 -17.69 -7.34
N HIS A 49 17.58 -17.72 -6.22
CA HIS A 49 18.08 -17.33 -4.91
C HIS A 49 18.97 -18.40 -4.27
N GLU A 50 18.72 -19.69 -4.53
CA GLU A 50 19.62 -20.79 -4.14
C GLU A 50 21.03 -20.61 -4.74
N TYR A 51 21.16 -19.94 -5.89
CA TYR A 51 22.44 -19.70 -6.56
C TYR A 51 23.10 -18.35 -6.20
N LEU A 52 22.51 -17.57 -5.28
CA LEU A 52 23.13 -16.34 -4.79
C LEU A 52 24.47 -16.63 -4.11
N GLY A 53 25.51 -15.86 -4.47
CA GLY A 53 26.85 -15.99 -3.91
C GLY A 53 27.65 -17.20 -4.41
N GLN A 54 27.14 -17.95 -5.39
CA GLN A 54 27.85 -19.09 -5.98
C GLN A 54 28.43 -18.71 -7.35
N ASP A 55 29.70 -18.30 -7.40
CA ASP A 55 30.36 -17.84 -8.64
C ASP A 55 30.27 -18.86 -9.80
N LYS A 56 30.36 -20.15 -9.48
CA LYS A 56 30.25 -21.25 -10.46
C LYS A 56 28.84 -21.44 -11.04
N LYS A 57 27.83 -20.77 -10.48
CA LYS A 57 26.41 -20.85 -10.89
C LYS A 57 25.87 -19.52 -11.42
N PHE A 58 26.76 -18.58 -11.70
CA PHE A 58 26.39 -17.25 -12.19
C PHE A 58 25.59 -17.30 -13.50
N GLU A 59 26.00 -18.14 -14.46
CA GLU A 59 25.28 -18.26 -15.73
C GLU A 59 23.86 -18.81 -15.55
N GLU A 60 23.70 -19.90 -14.78
CA GLU A 60 22.37 -20.47 -14.53
C GLU A 60 21.48 -19.51 -13.74
N ARG A 61 22.06 -18.79 -12.75
CA ARG A 61 21.34 -17.75 -12.02
C ARG A 61 20.82 -16.67 -12.95
N ASN A 62 21.62 -16.18 -13.89
CA ASN A 62 21.18 -15.17 -14.85
C ASN A 62 20.00 -15.67 -15.70
N ILE A 63 20.03 -16.94 -16.12
CA ILE A 63 18.91 -17.53 -16.86
C ILE A 63 17.65 -17.60 -16.01
N TYR A 64 17.74 -18.00 -14.73
CA TYR A 64 16.58 -17.96 -13.83
C TYR A 64 16.08 -16.54 -13.57
N GLY A 65 16.97 -15.55 -13.49
CA GLY A 65 16.58 -14.14 -13.37
C GLY A 65 15.83 -13.64 -14.61
N GLU A 66 16.22 -14.05 -15.82
CA GLU A 66 15.46 -13.74 -17.05
C GLU A 66 14.10 -14.43 -17.08
N LEU A 67 14.03 -15.70 -16.66
CA LEU A 67 12.78 -16.43 -16.51
C LEU A 67 11.86 -15.73 -15.52
N LEU A 68 12.38 -15.33 -14.35
CA LEU A 68 11.60 -14.65 -13.32
C LEU A 68 11.02 -13.35 -13.84
N ARG A 69 11.81 -12.50 -14.50
CA ARG A 69 11.32 -11.26 -15.12
C ARG A 69 10.22 -11.51 -16.16
N THR A 70 10.34 -12.59 -16.93
CA THR A 70 9.32 -12.97 -17.91
C THR A 70 8.02 -13.40 -17.22
N ILE A 71 8.13 -14.19 -16.14
CA ILE A 71 6.97 -14.61 -15.35
C ILE A 71 6.34 -13.42 -14.62
N ASP A 72 7.14 -12.51 -14.07
CA ASP A 72 6.67 -11.25 -13.47
C ASP A 72 5.87 -10.43 -14.49
N SER A 73 6.34 -10.34 -15.75
CA SER A 73 5.60 -9.67 -16.84
C SER A 73 4.25 -10.34 -17.11
N ILE A 74 4.22 -11.67 -17.16
CA ILE A 74 2.97 -12.43 -17.36
C ILE A 74 2.02 -12.19 -16.20
N PHE A 75 2.50 -12.26 -14.97
CA PHE A 75 1.71 -12.04 -13.76
C PHE A 75 1.09 -10.63 -13.75
N ARG A 76 1.87 -9.59 -14.07
CA ARG A 76 1.37 -8.21 -14.20
C ARG A 76 0.26 -8.09 -15.25
N GLN A 77 0.42 -8.72 -16.41
CA GLN A 77 -0.60 -8.68 -17.46
C GLN A 77 -1.88 -9.38 -17.02
N ILE A 78 -1.77 -10.54 -16.37
CA ILE A 78 -2.93 -11.25 -15.82
C ILE A 78 -3.65 -10.38 -14.79
N GLU A 79 -2.92 -9.74 -13.88
CA GLU A 79 -3.49 -8.86 -12.88
C GLU A 79 -4.23 -7.66 -13.50
N ILE A 80 -3.60 -6.96 -14.45
CA ILE A 80 -4.24 -5.84 -15.18
C ILE A 80 -5.55 -6.29 -15.80
N ARG A 81 -5.56 -7.47 -16.42
CA ARG A 81 -6.76 -8.01 -17.07
C ARG A 81 -7.80 -8.48 -16.07
N ALA A 82 -7.39 -9.10 -14.97
CA ALA A 82 -8.28 -9.51 -13.90
C ALA A 82 -9.03 -8.33 -13.27
N LEU A 83 -8.32 -7.20 -13.10
CA LEU A 83 -8.91 -5.94 -12.62
C LEU A 83 -9.87 -5.32 -13.65
N LYS A 84 -9.49 -5.29 -14.94
CA LYS A 84 -10.27 -4.61 -15.99
C LYS A 84 -11.48 -5.42 -16.50
N GLU A 85 -11.36 -6.74 -16.54
CA GLU A 85 -12.33 -7.63 -17.20
C GLU A 85 -13.26 -8.36 -16.21
N ARG A 86 -13.39 -7.84 -14.97
CA ARG A 86 -14.31 -8.36 -13.94
C ARG A 86 -14.00 -9.78 -13.47
N GLU A 87 -12.72 -10.13 -13.47
CA GLU A 87 -12.22 -11.47 -13.12
C GLU A 87 -11.41 -11.45 -11.81
N SER A 88 -11.62 -10.42 -10.99
CA SER A 88 -10.84 -10.14 -9.78
C SER A 88 -11.08 -11.16 -8.67
N TYR A 89 -12.31 -11.65 -8.49
CA TYR A 89 -12.62 -12.66 -7.46
C TYR A 89 -11.69 -13.88 -7.53
N SER A 90 -11.62 -14.50 -8.72
CA SER A 90 -10.82 -15.71 -8.93
C SER A 90 -9.33 -15.42 -8.79
N PHE A 91 -8.87 -14.27 -9.30
CA PHE A 91 -7.49 -13.84 -9.14
C PHE A 91 -7.08 -13.71 -7.67
N PHE A 92 -7.85 -12.98 -6.86
CA PHE A 92 -7.54 -12.76 -5.45
C PHE A 92 -7.60 -14.04 -4.63
N LYS A 93 -8.59 -14.89 -4.88
CA LYS A 93 -8.74 -16.18 -4.19
C LYS A 93 -7.52 -17.09 -4.38
N GLU A 94 -7.06 -17.24 -5.62
CA GLU A 94 -5.90 -18.09 -5.93
C GLU A 94 -4.59 -17.46 -5.44
N LEU A 95 -4.43 -16.14 -5.58
CA LEU A 95 -3.28 -15.42 -5.04
C LEU A 95 -3.21 -15.57 -3.52
N GLU A 96 -4.33 -15.42 -2.82
CA GLU A 96 -4.40 -15.59 -1.37
C GLU A 96 -4.00 -17.00 -0.95
N SER A 97 -4.53 -18.04 -1.62
CA SER A 97 -4.17 -19.43 -1.33
C SER A 97 -2.67 -19.69 -1.54
N HIS A 98 -2.07 -19.11 -2.58
CA HIS A 98 -0.64 -19.26 -2.87
C HIS A 98 0.23 -18.53 -1.84
N VAL A 99 -0.17 -17.32 -1.45
CA VAL A 99 0.51 -16.55 -0.41
C VAL A 99 0.49 -17.30 0.92
N GLU A 100 -0.64 -17.86 1.34
CA GLU A 100 -0.72 -18.63 2.58
C GLU A 100 0.19 -19.87 2.56
N LYS A 101 0.30 -20.54 1.42
CA LYS A 101 1.18 -21.70 1.24
C LYS A 101 2.67 -21.33 1.39
N TYR A 102 3.07 -20.14 0.93
CA TYR A 102 4.48 -19.77 0.78
C TYR A 102 4.93 -18.56 1.62
N LYS A 103 4.08 -18.04 2.52
CA LYS A 103 4.40 -16.85 3.35
C LYS A 103 5.68 -16.99 4.17
N ASN A 104 6.04 -18.20 4.57
CA ASN A 104 7.23 -18.48 5.37
C ASN A 104 8.47 -18.88 4.53
N GLU A 105 8.37 -18.93 3.20
CA GLU A 105 9.52 -19.29 2.37
C GLU A 105 10.49 -18.12 2.22
N SER A 106 11.73 -18.36 2.64
CA SER A 106 12.84 -17.43 2.50
C SER A 106 14.14 -18.16 2.19
N ILE A 107 14.99 -17.56 1.34
CA ILE A 107 16.36 -18.01 1.10
C ILE A 107 17.31 -16.91 1.54
N SER A 108 18.19 -17.22 2.49
CA SER A 108 18.98 -16.22 3.22
C SER A 108 18.07 -15.12 3.79
N SER A 109 18.28 -13.86 3.44
CA SER A 109 17.47 -12.72 3.88
C SER A 109 16.33 -12.36 2.92
N TYR A 110 16.14 -13.11 1.83
CA TYR A 110 15.15 -12.82 0.79
C TYR A 110 13.88 -13.62 1.03
N SER A 111 12.74 -12.93 1.19
CA SER A 111 11.43 -13.54 1.36
C SER A 111 10.70 -13.61 0.01
N TYR A 112 10.12 -14.78 -0.30
CA TYR A 112 9.38 -14.98 -1.55
C TYR A 112 8.18 -14.04 -1.65
N VAL A 113 7.35 -14.01 -0.61
CA VAL A 113 6.14 -13.18 -0.62
C VAL A 113 6.46 -11.70 -0.70
N LYS A 114 7.59 -11.23 -0.13
CA LYS A 114 8.03 -9.84 -0.33
C LYS A 114 8.28 -9.52 -1.81
N HIS A 115 8.92 -10.41 -2.56
CA HIS A 115 9.12 -10.25 -4.00
C HIS A 115 7.79 -10.27 -4.75
N LEU A 116 6.94 -11.27 -4.49
CA LEU A 116 5.64 -11.41 -5.16
C LEU A 116 4.76 -10.17 -4.96
N PHE A 117 4.67 -9.67 -3.72
CA PHE A 117 3.87 -8.49 -3.40
C PHE A 117 4.46 -7.19 -3.95
N TYR A 118 5.79 -7.11 -4.11
CA TYR A 118 6.39 -5.98 -4.82
C TYR A 118 5.94 -5.92 -6.28
N VAL A 119 5.82 -7.06 -6.95
CA VAL A 119 5.29 -7.12 -8.33
C VAL A 119 3.80 -6.81 -8.36
N PHE A 120 3.02 -7.41 -7.45
CA PHE A 120 1.57 -7.20 -7.34
C PHE A 120 1.21 -5.74 -7.07
N TYR A 121 1.74 -5.13 -6.01
CA TYR A 121 1.34 -3.76 -5.63
C TYR A 121 1.74 -2.69 -6.65
N GLN A 122 2.76 -2.93 -7.47
CA GLN A 122 3.09 -2.05 -8.59
C GLN A 122 1.97 -1.95 -9.62
N VAL A 123 1.21 -3.03 -9.84
CA VAL A 123 0.08 -3.04 -10.76
C VAL A 123 -1.19 -2.66 -10.03
N PHE A 124 -1.45 -3.28 -8.89
CA PHE A 124 -2.70 -3.10 -8.15
C PHE A 124 -2.96 -1.64 -7.82
N PHE A 125 -2.00 -0.94 -7.21
CA PHE A 125 -2.19 0.44 -6.80
C PHE A 125 -2.36 1.41 -7.98
N GLU A 126 -1.77 1.10 -9.14
CA GLU A 126 -1.91 1.90 -10.35
C GLU A 126 -3.25 1.70 -11.07
N ASN A 127 -3.88 0.53 -10.90
CA ASN A 127 -5.03 0.15 -11.73
C ASN A 127 -6.35 0.01 -10.97
N ILE A 128 -6.33 -0.15 -9.64
CA ILE A 128 -7.55 -0.44 -8.86
C ILE A 128 -8.62 0.65 -8.96
N ARG A 129 -8.23 1.92 -9.05
CA ARG A 129 -9.17 3.04 -9.19
C ARG A 129 -10.05 2.91 -10.44
N ASP A 130 -9.47 2.46 -11.54
CA ASP A 130 -10.13 2.38 -12.84
C ASP A 130 -10.83 1.02 -13.05
N ALA A 131 -10.70 0.10 -12.10
CA ALA A 131 -11.38 -1.18 -12.16
C ALA A 131 -12.92 -0.99 -12.06
N PRO A 132 -13.71 -1.63 -12.93
CA PRO A 132 -15.17 -1.52 -12.92
C PRO A 132 -15.80 -1.99 -11.60
N ASP A 133 -15.20 -3.01 -10.97
CA ASP A 133 -15.70 -3.63 -9.75
C ASP A 133 -14.87 -3.24 -8.52
N ARG A 134 -14.23 -2.05 -8.53
CA ARG A 134 -13.30 -1.63 -7.45
C ARG A 134 -13.88 -1.68 -6.04
N LEU A 135 -15.18 -1.44 -5.89
CA LEU A 135 -15.86 -1.52 -4.59
C LEU A 135 -15.90 -2.97 -4.11
N ASP A 136 -16.37 -3.89 -4.95
CA ASP A 136 -16.37 -5.32 -4.63
C ASP A 136 -14.96 -5.86 -4.40
N ILE A 137 -13.96 -5.35 -5.13
CA ILE A 137 -12.57 -5.72 -4.90
C ILE A 137 -12.15 -5.35 -3.48
N TRP A 138 -12.36 -4.11 -3.03
CA TRP A 138 -11.95 -3.70 -1.68
C TRP A 138 -12.78 -4.32 -0.56
N ASP A 139 -14.07 -4.52 -0.79
CA ASP A 139 -15.04 -4.93 0.24
C ASP A 139 -15.17 -6.46 0.33
N HIS A 140 -14.87 -7.20 -0.73
CA HIS A 140 -15.16 -8.64 -0.82
C HIS A 140 -13.99 -9.50 -1.30
N TYR A 141 -13.09 -9.00 -2.14
CA TYR A 141 -12.05 -9.84 -2.77
C TYR A 141 -10.66 -9.63 -2.17
N PHE A 142 -10.31 -8.39 -1.83
CA PHE A 142 -9.03 -8.04 -1.21
C PHE A 142 -9.04 -8.52 0.25
N PRO A 143 -8.15 -9.45 0.65
CA PRO A 143 -8.21 -10.05 1.97
C PRO A 143 -8.08 -9.03 3.11
N ASP A 144 -8.99 -9.07 4.09
CA ASP A 144 -8.97 -8.13 5.24
C ASP A 144 -7.68 -8.23 6.05
N LYS A 145 -7.08 -9.42 6.16
CA LYS A 145 -5.78 -9.61 6.80
C LYS A 145 -4.63 -8.89 6.07
N TRP A 146 -4.78 -8.53 4.79
CA TRP A 146 -3.76 -7.77 4.07
C TRP A 146 -3.91 -6.26 4.26
N LYS A 147 -5.09 -5.79 4.71
CA LYS A 147 -5.32 -4.38 5.03
C LYS A 147 -4.45 -3.95 6.22
N VAL A 148 -4.09 -2.68 6.23
CA VAL A 148 -3.20 -2.08 7.22
C VAL A 148 -4.03 -1.53 8.38
N THR A 149 -4.20 -2.37 9.39
CA THR A 149 -4.80 -2.02 10.68
C THR A 149 -3.77 -2.25 11.78
N LYS A 150 -3.95 -1.62 12.94
CA LYS A 150 -3.02 -1.82 14.07
C LYS A 150 -3.02 -3.29 14.51
N SER A 151 -4.19 -3.92 14.58
CA SER A 151 -4.34 -5.34 14.96
C SER A 151 -3.63 -6.27 13.98
N ASN A 152 -3.76 -6.04 12.67
CA ASN A 152 -3.08 -6.83 11.65
C ASN A 152 -1.56 -6.66 11.71
N LEU A 153 -1.06 -5.44 11.92
CA LEU A 153 0.37 -5.16 12.04
C LEU A 153 1.00 -5.74 13.31
N GLN A 154 0.23 -5.87 14.39
CA GLN A 154 0.71 -6.47 15.65
C GLN A 154 0.70 -8.00 15.63
N SER A 155 -0.03 -8.62 14.69
CA SER A 155 -0.09 -10.07 14.57
C SER A 155 1.22 -10.62 13.99
N SER A 156 1.95 -11.41 14.79
CA SER A 156 3.18 -12.07 14.35
C SER A 156 2.96 -13.09 13.22
N GLU A 157 1.74 -13.61 13.07
CA GLU A 157 1.38 -14.58 12.02
C GLU A 157 1.00 -13.89 10.71
N ASN A 158 0.67 -12.60 10.76
CA ASN A 158 0.20 -11.82 9.62
C ASN A 158 1.29 -10.88 9.08
N ILE A 159 2.31 -11.47 8.47
CA ILE A 159 3.39 -10.70 7.85
C ILE A 159 2.92 -9.87 6.64
N ILE A 160 1.77 -10.21 6.04
CA ILE A 160 1.34 -9.62 4.76
C ILE A 160 0.84 -8.19 4.95
N SER A 161 0.19 -7.87 6.06
CA SER A 161 -0.20 -6.48 6.37
C SER A 161 1.03 -5.55 6.44
N GLY A 162 2.12 -6.03 7.06
CA GLY A 162 3.40 -5.31 7.07
C GLY A 162 3.98 -5.10 5.67
N ILE A 163 3.98 -6.15 4.83
CA ILE A 163 4.43 -6.07 3.43
C ILE A 163 3.57 -5.08 2.62
N SER A 164 2.26 -5.05 2.89
CA SER A 164 1.32 -4.14 2.24
C SER A 164 1.59 -2.69 2.63
N SER A 165 1.86 -2.45 3.91
CA SER A 165 2.29 -1.15 4.41
C SER A 165 3.60 -0.70 3.75
N ASP A 166 4.62 -1.57 3.69
CA ASP A 166 5.94 -1.24 3.11
C ASP A 166 5.83 -0.86 1.62
N ASN A 167 5.06 -1.62 0.84
CA ASN A 167 4.83 -1.32 -0.57
C ASN A 167 4.03 -0.03 -0.75
N PHE A 168 3.04 0.22 0.11
CA PHE A 168 2.31 1.47 0.10
C PHE A 168 3.22 2.66 0.39
N TRP A 169 4.17 2.54 1.33
CA TRP A 169 5.13 3.62 1.63
C TRP A 169 6.01 3.98 0.44
N ASP A 170 6.60 2.99 -0.23
CA ASP A 170 7.42 3.23 -1.43
C ASP A 170 6.60 3.87 -2.56
N TRP A 171 5.38 3.38 -2.78
CA TRP A 171 4.51 3.88 -3.83
C TRP A 171 3.97 5.29 -3.53
N ALA A 172 3.44 5.50 -2.32
CA ALA A 172 2.84 6.77 -1.92
C ALA A 172 3.89 7.87 -1.78
N SER A 173 5.08 7.59 -1.23
CA SER A 173 6.14 8.60 -1.08
C SER A 173 6.53 9.22 -2.43
N ARG A 174 6.75 8.39 -3.47
CA ARG A 174 7.05 8.86 -4.83
C ARG A 174 5.98 9.73 -5.45
N ARG A 175 4.71 9.55 -5.06
CA ARG A 175 3.57 10.36 -5.52
C ARG A 175 3.41 11.65 -4.73
N ILE A 176 3.58 11.56 -3.41
CA ILE A 176 3.54 12.72 -2.50
C ILE A 176 4.75 13.62 -2.73
N GLU A 177 5.90 13.11 -3.17
CA GLU A 177 7.03 13.97 -3.50
C GLU A 177 6.82 14.81 -4.77
N GLN A 178 5.90 14.40 -5.65
CA GLN A 178 5.56 15.16 -6.84
C GLN A 178 4.85 16.46 -6.45
N ARG A 179 5.38 17.60 -6.89
CA ARG A 179 4.79 18.93 -6.65
C ARG A 179 3.63 19.25 -7.59
N SER A 180 2.91 18.22 -8.06
CA SER A 180 1.75 18.42 -8.93
C SER A 180 0.61 19.06 -8.14
N LYS A 181 -0.14 19.94 -8.81
CA LYS A 181 -1.42 20.47 -8.30
C LYS A 181 -2.60 19.59 -8.69
N GLU A 182 -2.41 18.64 -9.60
CA GLU A 182 -3.47 17.70 -10.01
C GLU A 182 -3.77 16.74 -8.88
N ILE A 183 -5.06 16.47 -8.65
CA ILE A 183 -5.50 15.57 -7.60
C ILE A 183 -5.12 14.12 -7.95
N ASP A 184 -4.38 13.48 -7.05
CA ASP A 184 -3.97 12.08 -7.13
C ASP A 184 -5.05 11.17 -6.56
N PHE A 185 -6.10 10.98 -7.35
CA PHE A 185 -7.20 10.10 -6.99
C PHE A 185 -6.80 8.63 -6.81
N PRO A 186 -5.84 8.04 -7.56
CA PRO A 186 -5.32 6.71 -7.22
C PRO A 186 -4.78 6.65 -5.80
N LEU A 187 -4.03 7.66 -5.35
CA LEU A 187 -3.54 7.75 -3.97
C LEU A 187 -4.68 7.84 -2.95
N ASP A 188 -5.71 8.66 -3.22
CA ASP A 188 -6.92 8.70 -2.39
C ASP A 188 -7.62 7.34 -2.30
N GLU A 189 -7.80 6.65 -3.44
CA GLU A 189 -8.46 5.34 -3.51
C GLU A 189 -7.69 4.28 -2.73
N VAL A 190 -6.38 4.17 -2.94
CA VAL A 190 -5.57 3.16 -2.24
C VAL A 190 -5.48 3.49 -0.75
N SER A 191 -5.21 4.74 -0.40
CA SER A 191 -5.02 5.15 1.00
C SER A 191 -6.25 4.89 1.86
N ARG A 192 -7.45 5.25 1.38
CA ARG A 192 -8.68 5.10 2.19
C ARG A 192 -9.13 3.65 2.37
N ASN A 193 -8.81 2.77 1.43
CA ASN A 193 -9.26 1.38 1.45
C ASN A 193 -8.23 0.42 2.05
N LEU A 194 -6.93 0.67 1.81
CA LEU A 194 -5.86 -0.12 2.42
C LEU A 194 -5.77 0.13 3.94
N PHE A 195 -6.17 1.31 4.40
CA PHE A 195 -6.25 1.68 5.82
C PHE A 195 -7.72 1.84 6.23
N PRO A 196 -8.48 0.75 6.43
CA PRO A 196 -9.94 0.81 6.54
C PRO A 196 -10.44 1.47 7.84
N GLU A 197 -9.62 1.52 8.88
CA GLU A 197 -10.03 1.99 10.22
C GLU A 197 -9.75 3.48 10.48
N VAL A 198 -8.96 4.13 9.63
CA VAL A 198 -8.57 5.54 9.81
C VAL A 198 -9.56 6.49 9.15
N ASP A 199 -9.64 7.72 9.62
CA ASP A 199 -10.27 8.83 8.90
C ASP A 199 -9.39 9.21 7.70
N PRO A 200 -9.89 9.11 6.45
CA PRO A 200 -9.06 9.31 5.26
C PRO A 200 -8.44 10.71 5.16
N ILE A 201 -9.13 11.75 5.63
CA ILE A 201 -8.68 13.15 5.48
C ILE A 201 -7.56 13.43 6.49
N LEU A 202 -7.74 13.03 7.75
CA LEU A 202 -6.73 13.15 8.78
C LEU A 202 -5.51 12.29 8.45
N TRP A 203 -5.74 11.08 7.97
CA TRP A 203 -4.67 10.18 7.55
C TRP A 203 -3.85 10.77 6.40
N ALA A 204 -4.49 11.30 5.36
CA ALA A 204 -3.78 11.96 4.27
C ALA A 204 -2.91 13.12 4.75
N ARG A 205 -3.39 13.96 5.68
CA ARG A 205 -2.60 15.05 6.27
C ARG A 205 -1.37 14.53 7.02
N ILE A 206 -1.52 13.43 7.77
CA ILE A 206 -0.42 12.76 8.46
C ILE A 206 0.61 12.24 7.45
N LEU A 207 0.16 11.58 6.39
CA LEU A 207 1.04 11.05 5.33
C LEU A 207 1.78 12.16 4.59
N ILE A 208 1.09 13.24 4.20
CA ILE A 208 1.71 14.44 3.62
C ILE A 208 2.77 14.98 4.57
N PHE A 209 2.44 15.12 5.85
CA PHE A 209 3.38 15.62 6.83
C PHE A 209 4.61 14.73 6.97
N ILE A 210 4.45 13.41 7.02
CA ILE A 210 5.56 12.45 7.22
C ILE A 210 6.44 12.36 5.98
N MET A 211 5.85 12.24 4.80
CA MET A 211 6.55 11.93 3.54
C MET A 211 6.99 13.17 2.76
N ALA A 212 6.46 14.35 3.07
CA ALA A 212 6.91 15.55 2.40
C ALA A 212 8.39 15.84 2.69
N PRO A 213 9.22 16.04 1.66
CA PRO A 213 10.61 16.41 1.83
C PRO A 213 10.74 17.80 2.49
N SER A 214 11.80 17.96 3.29
CA SER A 214 12.16 19.24 3.92
C SER A 214 13.28 19.89 3.12
N TYR A 215 13.00 21.01 2.45
CA TYR A 215 13.99 21.69 1.61
C TYR A 215 14.56 22.94 2.29
N GLY A 216 15.45 22.78 3.27
CA GLY A 216 16.24 23.87 3.86
C GLY A 216 15.47 24.96 4.64
N GLU A 217 14.16 25.12 4.41
CA GLU A 217 13.23 25.86 5.26
C GLU A 217 12.83 25.03 6.50
N ASP A 218 12.24 25.70 7.50
CA ASP A 218 11.50 25.04 8.57
C ASP A 218 10.49 24.04 7.97
N ARG A 219 10.42 22.83 8.54
CA ARG A 219 9.60 21.72 8.02
C ARG A 219 8.13 22.12 7.88
N MET A 220 7.58 22.90 8.82
CA MET A 220 6.17 23.31 8.76
C MET A 220 5.91 24.21 7.56
N SER A 221 6.76 25.21 7.35
CA SER A 221 6.69 26.10 6.19
C SER A 221 6.73 25.32 4.87
N SER A 222 7.66 24.35 4.76
CA SER A 222 7.80 23.51 3.57
C SER A 222 6.53 22.69 3.30
N VAL A 223 5.93 22.08 4.33
CA VAL A 223 4.71 21.27 4.22
C VAL A 223 3.47 22.11 3.89
N ILE A 224 3.40 23.36 4.37
CA ILE A 224 2.27 24.26 4.11
C ILE A 224 2.29 24.79 2.68
N LYS A 225 3.45 25.28 2.22
CA LYS A 225 3.58 25.93 0.91
C LYS A 225 3.43 24.96 -0.26
N ARG A 226 3.67 23.66 -0.03
CA ARG A 226 3.54 22.65 -1.09
C ARG A 226 2.07 22.40 -1.47
N PRO A 227 1.80 22.07 -2.73
CA PRO A 227 0.50 21.51 -3.11
C PRO A 227 0.21 20.23 -2.32
N TRP A 228 -1.03 20.12 -1.86
CA TRP A 228 -1.59 18.88 -1.31
C TRP A 228 -2.47 18.29 -2.41
N ASN A 229 -2.06 17.17 -2.98
CA ASN A 229 -2.71 16.58 -4.14
C ASN A 229 -3.62 15.39 -3.79
N PHE A 230 -3.74 14.99 -2.52
CA PHE A 230 -4.67 13.96 -2.09
C PHE A 230 -5.19 14.25 -0.67
N GLY A 231 -6.16 13.47 -0.20
CA GLY A 231 -6.84 13.66 1.08
C GLY A 231 -8.16 14.42 0.97
N PHE A 232 -8.78 14.43 -0.21
CA PHE A 232 -10.03 15.16 -0.46
C PHE A 232 -11.26 14.25 -0.43
N MET A 233 -11.07 12.93 -0.53
CA MET A 233 -12.16 11.97 -0.54
C MET A 233 -12.34 11.31 0.83
N SER A 234 -13.47 11.61 1.47
CA SER A 234 -13.95 10.78 2.59
C SER A 234 -14.59 9.48 2.07
N ARG A 235 -14.89 8.55 2.97
CA ARG A 235 -15.71 7.37 2.64
C ARG A 235 -17.16 7.81 2.47
N VAL A 236 -17.77 7.48 1.33
CA VAL A 236 -19.21 7.69 1.13
C VAL A 236 -19.93 6.62 1.93
N LYS A 237 -20.55 7.02 3.03
CA LYS A 237 -21.36 6.13 3.84
C LYS A 237 -22.84 6.39 3.51
N VAL A 238 -23.50 5.42 2.87
CA VAL A 238 -24.93 5.51 2.49
C VAL A 238 -25.78 5.03 3.66
N TYR A 239 -26.66 5.90 4.18
CA TYR A 239 -27.50 5.60 5.35
C TYR A 239 -28.97 5.94 5.12
N SER A 240 -29.85 5.15 5.73
CA SER A 240 -31.29 5.39 5.76
C SER A 240 -31.74 5.79 7.18
N GLY A 241 -32.23 7.01 7.39
CA GLY A 241 -32.95 7.42 8.61
C GLY A 241 -32.12 8.04 9.75
N SER A 242 -32.64 7.94 10.99
CA SER A 242 -32.27 8.71 12.20
C SER A 242 -30.97 8.27 12.91
N GLN A 243 -29.91 7.92 12.16
CA GLN A 243 -28.67 7.35 12.69
C GLN A 243 -27.56 8.38 13.01
N GLU A 244 -27.91 9.64 13.27
CA GLU A 244 -26.93 10.72 13.42
C GLU A 244 -25.94 10.48 14.58
N ALA A 245 -26.38 9.88 15.69
CA ALA A 245 -25.51 9.56 16.82
C ALA A 245 -24.48 8.47 16.47
N GLU A 246 -24.90 7.42 15.76
CA GLU A 246 -24.01 6.34 15.27
C GLU A 246 -22.98 6.89 14.28
N ILE A 247 -23.38 7.83 13.43
CA ILE A 247 -22.49 8.51 12.48
C ILE A 247 -21.41 9.31 13.23
N ARG A 248 -21.82 10.12 14.22
CA ARG A 248 -20.88 10.91 15.03
C ARG A 248 -19.90 10.03 15.79
N GLU A 249 -20.37 8.90 16.34
CA GLU A 249 -19.51 7.96 17.04
C GLU A 249 -18.54 7.25 16.09
N GLY A 250 -19.00 6.88 14.89
CA GLY A 250 -18.16 6.33 13.84
C GLY A 250 -17.00 7.26 13.45
N TYR A 251 -17.27 8.56 13.28
CA TYR A 251 -16.21 9.54 12.98
C TYR A 251 -15.22 9.71 14.14
N LYS A 252 -15.70 9.72 15.39
CA LYS A 252 -14.81 9.77 16.56
C LYS A 252 -13.93 8.53 16.66
N SER A 253 -14.48 7.36 16.36
CA SER A 253 -13.72 6.11 16.33
C SER A 253 -12.66 6.15 15.23
N GLU A 254 -13.00 6.58 14.02
CA GLU A 254 -12.05 6.71 12.90
C GLU A 254 -10.94 7.72 13.23
N GLU A 255 -11.26 8.85 13.86
CA GLU A 255 -10.26 9.82 14.33
C GLU A 255 -9.32 9.19 15.35
N ARG A 256 -9.86 8.51 16.38
CA ARG A 256 -9.05 7.86 17.41
C ARG A 256 -8.15 6.77 16.81
N ASN A 257 -8.68 5.95 15.90
CA ASN A 257 -7.94 4.92 15.20
C ASN A 257 -6.84 5.52 14.32
N THR A 258 -7.10 6.66 13.67
CA THR A 258 -6.09 7.42 12.93
C THR A 258 -4.90 7.77 13.82
N PHE A 259 -5.16 8.34 15.00
CA PHE A 259 -4.10 8.74 15.92
C PHE A 259 -3.37 7.55 16.52
N ASP A 260 -4.10 6.49 16.88
CA ASP A 260 -3.52 5.27 17.43
C ASP A 260 -2.59 4.59 16.43
N LEU A 261 -3.02 4.45 15.17
CA LEU A 261 -2.20 3.89 14.11
C LEU A 261 -1.01 4.79 13.76
N ALA A 262 -1.20 6.11 13.67
CA ALA A 262 -0.13 7.05 13.39
C ALA A 262 0.93 7.06 14.51
N TYR A 263 0.51 7.02 15.78
CA TYR A 263 1.41 6.94 16.92
C TYR A 263 2.14 5.59 16.97
N PHE A 264 1.46 4.49 16.62
CA PHE A 264 2.08 3.16 16.51
C PHE A 264 3.19 3.14 15.44
N LEU A 265 2.90 3.66 14.24
CA LEU A 265 3.83 3.63 13.10
C LEU A 265 4.95 4.67 13.19
N PHE A 266 4.65 5.86 13.73
CA PHE A 266 5.55 7.03 13.71
C PHE A 266 5.78 7.60 15.11
N LYS A 267 5.91 6.72 16.12
CA LYS A 267 6.05 7.07 17.54
C LYS A 267 7.08 8.16 17.81
N ARG A 268 8.22 8.12 17.10
CA ARG A 268 9.28 9.13 17.26
C ARG A 268 8.81 10.49 16.75
N GLN A 269 8.24 10.55 15.55
CA GLN A 269 7.78 11.78 14.90
C GLN A 269 6.62 12.40 15.68
N PHE A 270 5.70 11.59 16.20
CA PHE A 270 4.55 12.04 16.99
C PHE A 270 4.73 11.84 18.49
N SER A 271 5.97 11.97 18.98
CA SER A 271 6.21 12.07 20.42
C SER A 271 5.67 13.41 20.95
N LYS A 272 5.32 13.44 22.25
CA LYS A 272 4.84 14.65 22.93
C LYS A 272 5.71 15.88 22.64
N ILE A 273 7.02 15.75 22.81
CA ILE A 273 8.00 16.82 22.57
C ILE A 273 7.96 17.30 21.12
N ASN A 274 7.89 16.39 20.15
CA ASN A 274 7.87 16.77 18.74
C ASN A 274 6.55 17.46 18.36
N LEU A 275 5.41 16.97 18.87
CA LEU A 275 4.11 17.60 18.66
C LEU A 275 4.07 19.02 19.23
N GLU A 276 4.58 19.24 20.46
CA GLU A 276 4.71 20.57 21.07
C GLU A 276 5.58 21.50 20.21
N ASN A 277 6.69 21.00 19.68
CA ASN A 277 7.56 21.76 18.77
C ASN A 277 6.86 22.10 17.44
N TYR A 278 6.10 21.18 16.86
CA TYR A 278 5.36 21.42 15.62
C TYR A 278 4.28 22.47 15.82
N ILE A 279 3.51 22.38 16.91
CA ILE A 279 2.49 23.37 17.29
C ILE A 279 3.13 24.76 17.44
N LYS A 280 4.22 24.86 18.21
CA LYS A 280 4.94 26.13 18.39
C LYS A 280 5.48 26.68 17.08
N SER A 281 5.99 25.84 16.19
CA SER A 281 6.45 26.28 14.86
C SER A 281 5.29 26.83 14.03
N LEU A 282 4.14 26.14 14.00
CA LEU A 282 2.94 26.58 13.30
C LEU A 282 2.34 27.87 13.86
N GLU A 283 2.41 28.11 15.16
CA GLU A 283 1.96 29.36 15.80
C GLU A 283 2.83 30.56 15.43
N ASN A 284 4.12 30.34 15.14
CA ASN A 284 5.04 31.39 14.72
C ASN A 284 4.96 31.71 13.22
N LEU A 285 4.26 30.90 12.43
CA LEU A 285 4.03 31.15 11.01
C LEU A 285 2.78 32.02 10.82
N SER A 286 2.85 32.96 9.89
CA SER A 286 1.73 33.83 9.53
C SER A 286 1.60 33.90 8.01
N TYR A 287 0.38 33.67 7.52
CA TYR A 287 0.00 33.80 6.12
C TYR A 287 -1.22 34.73 5.98
N PRO A 288 -1.55 35.22 4.78
CA PRO A 288 -2.77 35.99 4.57
C PRO A 288 -4.00 35.17 4.96
N LYS A 289 -4.95 35.78 5.68
CA LYS A 289 -6.07 35.08 6.34
C LYS A 289 -6.90 34.17 5.42
N GLU A 290 -7.04 34.55 4.15
CA GLU A 290 -7.85 33.84 3.16
C GLU A 290 -7.01 32.95 2.23
N SER A 291 -5.70 32.82 2.47
CA SER A 291 -4.81 32.04 1.60
C SER A 291 -4.92 30.54 1.87
N GLU A 292 -4.61 29.73 0.86
CA GLU A 292 -4.58 28.26 0.99
C GLU A 292 -3.58 27.82 2.07
N GLU A 293 -2.45 28.52 2.18
CA GLU A 293 -1.42 28.29 3.19
C GLU A 293 -1.95 28.48 4.61
N GLU A 294 -2.75 29.51 4.86
CA GLU A 294 -3.34 29.73 6.19
C GLU A 294 -4.33 28.62 6.56
N HIS A 295 -5.16 28.17 5.62
CA HIS A 295 -6.07 27.05 5.83
C HIS A 295 -5.29 25.75 6.14
N LYS A 296 -4.20 25.48 5.44
CA LYS A 296 -3.31 24.34 5.71
C LYS A 296 -2.64 24.46 7.08
N ARG A 297 -2.12 25.65 7.43
CA ARG A 297 -1.49 25.91 8.73
C ARG A 297 -2.46 25.63 9.88
N LEU A 298 -3.67 26.18 9.82
CA LEU A 298 -4.72 25.96 10.83
C LEU A 298 -5.15 24.49 10.88
N GLY A 299 -5.25 23.83 9.73
CA GLY A 299 -5.57 22.41 9.64
C GLY A 299 -4.53 21.51 10.31
N LEU A 300 -3.23 21.79 10.10
CA LEU A 300 -2.13 21.09 10.76
C LEU A 300 -2.06 21.41 12.26
N LEU A 301 -2.30 22.68 12.64
CA LEU A 301 -2.30 23.10 14.04
C LEU A 301 -3.39 22.33 14.81
N SER A 302 -4.62 22.33 14.29
CA SER A 302 -5.72 21.55 14.86
C SER A 302 -5.40 20.05 14.93
N LEU A 303 -4.82 19.47 13.87
CA LEU A 303 -4.41 18.07 13.85
C LEU A 303 -3.41 17.75 14.97
N PHE A 304 -2.32 18.52 15.08
CA PHE A 304 -1.26 18.26 16.06
C PHE A 304 -1.69 18.54 17.49
N THR A 305 -2.54 19.54 17.74
CA THR A 305 -3.11 19.76 19.07
C THR A 305 -3.94 18.56 19.52
N ARG A 306 -4.86 18.07 18.69
CA ARG A 306 -5.68 16.89 19.03
C ARG A 306 -4.83 15.63 19.20
N MET A 307 -3.80 15.45 18.38
CA MET A 307 -2.88 14.32 18.51
C MET A 307 -2.03 14.41 19.78
N LEU A 308 -1.62 15.62 20.19
CA LEU A 308 -0.91 15.85 21.46
C LEU A 308 -1.76 15.47 22.66
N ASP A 309 -3.04 15.83 22.65
CA ASP A 309 -3.98 15.48 23.72
C ASP A 309 -4.18 13.96 23.79
N PHE A 310 -4.35 13.30 22.64
CA PHE A 310 -4.38 11.83 22.55
C PHE A 310 -3.13 11.17 23.15
N VAL A 311 -1.93 11.69 22.86
CA VAL A 311 -0.67 11.14 23.41
C VAL A 311 -0.60 11.32 24.93
N LYS A 312 -1.02 12.47 25.46
CA LYS A 312 -1.07 12.71 26.92
C LYS A 312 -2.03 11.74 27.63
N ASP A 313 -3.17 11.46 27.02
CA ASP A 313 -4.16 10.52 27.57
C ASP A 313 -3.59 9.10 27.65
N ILE A 314 -2.87 8.65 26.62
CA ILE A 314 -2.18 7.35 26.62
C ILE A 314 -1.08 7.30 27.69
N GLU A 315 -0.25 8.33 27.80
CA GLU A 315 0.84 8.36 28.78
C GLU A 315 0.30 8.34 30.22
N THR A 316 -0.81 9.02 30.48
CA THR A 316 -1.48 9.03 31.79
C THR A 316 -2.10 7.67 32.11
N SER A 317 -2.74 7.03 31.12
CA SER A 317 -3.38 5.71 31.29
C SER A 317 -2.39 4.54 31.48
N ASN A 318 -1.10 4.73 31.21
CA ASN A 318 -0.06 3.72 31.44
C ASN A 318 0.67 3.90 32.79
N LEU A 319 0.33 4.93 33.56
CA LEU A 319 0.88 5.21 34.89
C LEU A 319 -0.03 4.71 36.03
N ASP A 320 -1.27 4.34 35.70
CA ASP A 320 -2.24 3.63 36.55
C ASP A 320 -2.22 2.13 36.22
#